data_AF-A0A931FNU7-F1
#
_entry.id   AF-A0A931FNU7-F1
#
_cell.length_a   1.000
_cell.length_b   1.000
_cell.length_c   1.000
_cell.angle_alpha   90.00
_cell.angle_beta   90.00
_cell.angle_gamma   90.00
#
_symmetry.space_group_name_H-M   'P 1'
#
loop_
_entity.id
_entity.type
_entity.pdbx_description
1 polymer ?
#
loop_
_entity_poly.entity_id
_entity_poly.type
_entity_poly.pdbx_seq_one_letter_code
_entity_poly.pdbx_strand_id
1 'polypeptide(L)'
;MIIIPMSLQKVTVYADGSTEPEVASGTPIILIQNGEVEVGRLVLEEDDYGSNSIEHPSNSEDLKREAFDAVRKEPALLVSEKAVIVVCPQSLSSKMIW
;
A
#
# COMPACT_ATOMS: atom_id res chain seq x y z
N MET A 1 19.33 22.87 -1.37
CA MET A 1 17.99 22.34 -1.05
C MET A 1 18.11 20.83 -1.00
N ILE A 2 18.15 20.24 0.19
CA ILE A 2 18.27 18.77 0.34
C ILE A 2 16.86 18.23 0.14
N ILE A 3 16.64 17.51 -0.96
CA ILE A 3 15.40 16.78 -1.18
C ILE A 3 15.53 15.52 -0.33
N ILE A 4 14.95 15.54 0.88
CA ILE A 4 14.78 14.32 1.67
C ILE A 4 13.79 13.46 0.88
N PRO A 5 14.16 12.27 0.38
CA PRO A 5 13.18 11.39 -0.23
C PRO A 5 12.15 11.07 0.86
N MET A 6 10.89 11.47 0.65
CA MET A 6 9.81 11.02 1.51
C MET A 6 9.75 9.50 1.41
N SER A 7 10.19 8.82 2.48
CA SER A 7 10.11 7.37 2.59
C SER A 7 8.65 6.97 2.70
N LEU A 8 8.28 5.91 1.98
CA LEU A 8 6.97 5.29 2.00
C LEU A 8 6.70 4.74 3.41
N GLN A 9 5.59 5.19 4.01
CA GLN A 9 5.19 4.76 5.34
C GLN A 9 4.71 3.31 5.28
N LYS A 10 5.47 2.39 5.89
CA LYS A 10 5.06 1.00 6.05
C LYS A 10 3.86 0.89 6.97
N VAL A 11 2.97 -0.04 6.65
CA VAL A 11 1.82 -0.43 7.47
C VAL A 11 1.95 -1.90 7.78
N THR A 12 1.96 -2.23 9.07
CA THR A 12 1.84 -3.60 9.57
C THR A 12 0.37 -3.86 9.86
N VAL A 13 -0.18 -4.95 9.33
CA VAL A 13 -1.52 -5.43 9.68
C VAL A 13 -1.36 -6.62 10.61
N TYR A 14 -1.93 -6.54 11.81
CA TYR A 14 -1.86 -7.60 12.81
C TYR A 14 -3.02 -8.59 12.67
N ALA A 15 -2.89 -9.74 13.33
CA ALA A 15 -3.87 -10.82 13.25
C ALA A 15 -5.23 -10.46 13.86
N ASP A 16 -5.27 -9.47 14.76
CA ASP A 16 -6.48 -8.90 15.35
C ASP A 16 -7.12 -7.80 14.48
N GLY A 17 -6.59 -7.59 13.27
CA GLY A 17 -7.06 -6.59 12.32
C GLY A 17 -6.50 -5.19 12.54
N SER A 18 -5.82 -4.94 13.66
CA SER A 18 -5.21 -3.63 13.96
C SER A 18 -4.04 -3.31 13.03
N THR A 19 -3.70 -2.02 12.93
CA THR A 19 -2.62 -1.54 12.07
C THR A 19 -1.60 -0.71 12.84
N GLU A 20 -0.33 -0.84 12.45
CA GLU A 20 0.74 0.03 12.93
C GLU A 20 1.57 0.60 11.76
N PRO A 21 1.59 1.94 11.59
CA PRO A 21 0.80 2.91 12.33
C PRO A 21 -0.71 2.72 12.08
N GLU A 22 -1.54 3.26 12.97
CA GLU A 22 -2.99 3.20 12.81
C GLU A 22 -3.41 3.93 11.53
N VAL A 23 -4.10 3.23 10.65
CA VAL A 23 -4.68 3.76 9.41
C VAL A 23 -6.18 3.47 9.36
N ALA A 24 -6.94 4.35 8.72
CA ALA A 24 -8.38 4.18 8.58
C ALA A 24 -8.72 3.14 7.50
N SER A 25 -9.88 2.48 7.63
CA SER A 25 -10.48 1.73 6.53
C SER A 25 -10.66 2.63 5.30
N GLY A 26 -10.38 2.10 4.12
CA GLY A 26 -10.31 2.84 2.86
C GLY A 26 -8.97 3.53 2.57
N THR A 27 -7.97 3.40 3.45
CA THR A 27 -6.64 4.00 3.21
C THR A 27 -6.01 3.43 1.93
N PRO A 28 -5.65 4.28 0.95
CA PRO A 28 -4.94 3.85 -0.25
C PRO A 28 -3.55 3.30 0.09
N ILE A 29 -3.22 2.14 -0.45
CA ILE A 29 -1.97 1.42 -0.20
C ILE A 29 -1.31 0.94 -1.50
N ILE A 30 -0.03 0.59 -1.38
CA ILE A 30 0.68 -0.24 -2.34
C ILE A 30 1.05 -1.54 -1.61
N LEU A 31 0.63 -2.67 -2.17
CA LEU A 31 1.07 -4.01 -1.76
C LEU A 31 2.31 -4.37 -2.58
N ILE A 32 3.37 -4.81 -1.91
CA ILE A 32 4.63 -5.20 -2.51
C ILE A 32 4.93 -6.63 -2.11
N GLN A 33 4.98 -7.54 -3.08
CA GLN A 33 5.21 -8.96 -2.83
C GLN A 33 5.95 -9.58 -4.02
N ASN A 34 6.98 -10.39 -3.75
CA ASN A 34 7.77 -11.08 -4.77
C ASN A 34 8.35 -10.15 -5.85
N GLY A 35 8.69 -8.91 -5.50
CA GLY A 35 9.20 -7.90 -6.44
C GLY A 35 8.12 -7.27 -7.34
N GLU A 36 6.86 -7.65 -7.17
CA GLU A 36 5.71 -7.05 -7.85
C GLU A 36 5.02 -6.02 -6.95
N VAL A 37 4.24 -5.15 -7.58
CA VAL A 37 3.48 -4.10 -6.90
C VAL A 37 2.03 -4.09 -7.36
N GLU A 38 1.14 -3.92 -6.40
CA GLU A 38 -0.29 -3.76 -6.63
C GLU A 38 -0.78 -2.53 -5.87
N VAL A 39 -1.74 -1.82 -6.47
CA VAL A 39 -2.37 -0.66 -5.85
C VAL A 39 -3.75 -1.05 -5.36
N GLY A 40 -4.16 -0.52 -4.21
CA GLY A 40 -5.46 -0.81 -3.64
C GLY A 40 -5.79 0.08 -2.45
N ARG A 41 -6.84 -0.30 -1.71
CA ARG A 41 -7.16 0.27 -0.39
C ARG A 41 -7.32 -0.84 0.62
N LEU A 42 -6.87 -0.60 1.84
CA LEU A 42 -7.16 -1.48 2.97
C LEU A 42 -8.62 -1.34 3.33
N VAL A 43 -9.35 -2.45 3.37
CA VAL A 43 -10.69 -2.53 3.95
C VAL A 43 -10.53 -3.26 5.28
N LEU A 44 -10.67 -2.50 6.36
CA LEU A 44 -10.67 -3.01 7.72
C LEU A 44 -12.13 -3.24 8.12
N GLU A 45 -12.44 -4.44 8.57
CA GLU A 45 -13.78 -4.77 9.08
C GLU A 45 -13.91 -4.35 10.56
N GLU A 46 -15.12 -3.99 10.97
CA GLU A 46 -15.41 -3.51 12.33
C GLU A 46 -15.79 -4.64 13.31
N ASP A 47 -15.87 -5.89 12.85
CA ASP A 47 -16.31 -7.02 13.67
C ASP A 47 -15.21 -8.08 13.93
N ASP A 48 -15.39 -8.86 14.99
CA ASP A 48 -14.43 -9.86 15.50
C ASP A 48 -14.21 -11.07 14.55
N TYR A 49 -14.89 -11.11 13.41
CA TYR A 49 -14.86 -12.22 12.45
C TYR A 49 -14.40 -11.81 11.05
N GLY A 50 -14.31 -10.50 10.80
CA GLY A 50 -13.97 -9.94 9.51
C GLY A 50 -12.52 -10.16 9.12
N SER A 51 -12.31 -10.64 7.89
CA SER A 51 -10.97 -10.68 7.30
C SER A 51 -10.69 -9.34 6.66
N ASN A 52 -9.64 -8.66 7.11
CA ASN A 52 -9.10 -7.52 6.38
C ASN A 52 -8.87 -7.91 4.92
N SER A 53 -9.23 -7.02 4.00
CA SER A 53 -9.10 -7.25 2.56
C SER A 53 -8.47 -6.04 1.87
N ILE A 54 -8.02 -6.28 0.63
CA ILE A 54 -7.51 -5.23 -0.26
C ILE A 54 -8.45 -5.16 -1.45
N GLU A 55 -9.03 -3.99 -1.65
CA GLU A 55 -9.82 -3.70 -2.85
C GLU A 55 -8.96 -2.95 -3.86
N HIS A 56 -9.06 -3.32 -5.13
CA HIS A 56 -8.29 -2.71 -6.21
C HIS A 56 -9.15 -1.74 -7.02
N PRO A 57 -8.61 -0.57 -7.40
CA PRO A 57 -9.32 0.32 -8.32
C PRO A 57 -9.44 -0.32 -9.71
N SER A 58 -10.48 0.08 -10.44
CA SER A 58 -10.79 -0.39 -11.80
C SER A 58 -9.65 -0.15 -12.81
N ASN A 59 -8.82 0.86 -12.58
CA ASN A 59 -7.65 1.21 -13.39
C ASN A 59 -6.31 0.77 -12.77
N SER A 60 -6.31 -0.23 -11.88
CA SER A 60 -5.12 -0.70 -11.16
C SER A 60 -3.94 -1.07 -12.07
N GLU A 61 -4.20 -1.72 -13.21
CA GLU A 61 -3.15 -2.09 -14.18
C GLU A 61 -2.43 -0.87 -14.77
N ASP A 62 -3.16 0.21 -15.07
CA ASP A 62 -2.59 1.45 -15.61
C ASP A 62 -1.66 2.14 -14.58
N LEU A 63 -1.95 1.94 -13.30
CA LEU A 63 -1.23 2.55 -12.18
C LEU A 63 0.01 1.75 -11.75
N LYS A 64 0.14 0.47 -12.13
CA LYS A 64 1.24 -0.42 -11.72
C LYS A 64 2.61 0.16 -12.01
N ARG A 65 2.81 0.75 -13.19
CA ARG A 65 4.11 1.33 -13.57
C ARG A 65 4.50 2.49 -12.66
N GLU A 66 3.56 3.37 -12.35
CA GLU A 66 3.81 4.52 -11.47
C GLU A 66 4.01 4.09 -10.01
N ALA A 67 3.26 3.08 -9.55
CA ALA A 67 3.47 2.44 -8.26
C ALA A 67 4.88 1.85 -8.16
N PHE A 68 5.31 1.13 -9.18
CA PHE A 68 6.65 0.54 -9.22
C PHE A 68 7.74 1.62 -9.21
N ASP A 69 7.54 2.70 -9.96
CA ASP A 69 8.45 3.85 -9.98
C ASP A 69 8.54 4.60 -8.64
N ALA A 70 7.48 4.55 -7.83
CA ALA A 70 7.49 5.05 -6.46
C ALA A 70 8.29 4.11 -5.54
N VAL A 71 8.00 2.80 -5.58
CA VAL A 71 8.61 1.79 -4.71
C VAL A 71 10.10 1.57 -5.02
N ARG A 72 10.53 1.63 -6.30
CA ARG A 72 11.93 1.40 -6.68
C ARG A 72 12.92 2.42 -6.09
N LYS A 73 12.43 3.56 -5.57
CA LYS A 73 13.23 4.53 -4.82
C LYS A 73 13.69 3.98 -3.46
N GLU A 74 13.02 2.93 -2.98
CA GLU A 74 13.32 2.18 -1.76
C GLU A 74 13.48 0.69 -2.09
N PRO A 75 14.59 0.29 -2.74
CA PRO A 75 14.78 -1.05 -3.28
C PRO A 75 14.69 -2.17 -2.23
N ALA A 76 14.93 -1.85 -0.95
CA ALA A 76 14.75 -2.78 0.17
C ALA A 76 13.32 -3.32 0.29
N LEU A 77 12.30 -2.60 -0.21
CA LEU A 77 10.92 -3.06 -0.20
C LEU A 77 10.68 -4.16 -1.25
N LEU A 78 11.32 -4.06 -2.43
CA LEU A 78 11.14 -5.01 -3.54
C LEU A 78 11.81 -6.36 -3.29
N VAL A 79 12.85 -6.40 -2.45
CA VAL A 79 13.60 -7.62 -2.10
C VAL A 79 13.15 -8.23 -0.77
N SER A 80 12.05 -7.72 -0.19
CA SER A 80 11.52 -8.23 1.07
C SER A 80 11.05 -9.69 0.91
N GLU A 81 11.44 -10.55 1.85
CA GLU A 81 10.97 -11.94 1.93
C GLU A 81 9.50 -12.04 2.39
N LYS A 82 8.94 -10.93 2.88
CA LYS A 82 7.55 -10.80 3.32
C LYS A 82 6.81 -9.83 2.42
N ALA A 83 5.51 -10.03 2.26
CA ALA A 83 4.65 -8.99 1.71
C ALA A 83 4.78 -7.72 2.56
N VAL A 84 4.91 -6.58 1.89
CA VAL A 84 5.01 -5.26 2.52
C VAL A 84 3.86 -4.41 2.05
N ILE A 85 3.16 -3.80 2.99
CA ILE A 85 2.13 -2.80 2.71
C ILE A 85 2.72 -1.43 3.05
N VAL A 86 2.53 -0.48 2.16
CA VAL A 86 2.89 0.92 2.40
C VAL A 86 1.73 1.83 2.05
N VAL A 87 1.63 2.98 2.70
CA VAL A 87 0.68 4.03 2.33
C VAL A 87 0.99 4.53 0.92
N CYS A 88 -0.03 4.57 0.07
CA CYS A 88 0.10 5.03 -1.30
C CYS A 88 0.32 6.55 -1.33
N PRO A 89 1.33 7.06 -2.05
CA PRO A 89 1.54 8.51 -2.21
C PRO A 89 0.31 9.20 -2.81
N GLN A 90 0.01 10.42 -2.33
CA GLN A 90 -1.14 11.20 -2.79
C GLN A 90 -1.16 11.42 -4.33
N SER A 91 0.02 11.55 -4.94
CA SER A 91 0.16 11.71 -6.40
C SER A 91 -0.35 10.51 -7.19
N LEU A 92 -0.32 9.32 -6.58
CA LEU A 92 -0.80 8.08 -7.18
C LEU A 92 -2.24 7.79 -6.73
N SER A 93 -2.57 7.99 -5.46
CA SER A 93 -3.92 7.71 -4.95
C SER A 93 -5.01 8.60 -5.56
N SER A 94 -4.67 9.85 -5.92
CA SER A 94 -5.59 10.77 -6.62
C SER A 94 -5.97 10.33 -8.05
N LYS A 95 -5.27 9.33 -8.60
CA LYS A 95 -5.54 8.76 -9.93
C LYS A 95 -6.33 7.45 -9.88
N MET A 96 -6.61 6.93 -8.67
CA MET A 96 -7.37 5.70 -8.49
C MET A 96 -8.85 5.92 -8.84
N ILE A 97 -9.41 5.04 -9.67
CA ILE A 97 -10.81 5.05 -10.07
C ILE A 97 -11.47 3.82 -9.43
N TRP A 98 -12.35 4.05 -8.47
CA TRP A 98 -13.06 3.01 -7.71
C TRP A 98 -14.35 2.58 -8.40
#